data_AF-A0AAE2D2G8-F1
#
_entry.id   AF-A0AAE2D2G8-F1
#
_cell.length_a   1.000
_cell.length_b   1.000
_cell.length_c   1.000
_cell.angle_alpha   90.00
_cell.angle_beta   90.00
_cell.angle_gamma   90.00
#
_symmetry.space_group_name_H-M   'P 1'
#
loop_
_entity.id
_entity.type
_entity.pdbx_description
1 polymer ?
#
loop_
_entity_poly.entity_id
_entity_poly.type
_entity_poly.pdbx_seq_one_letter_code
_entity_poly.pdbx_strand_id
1 'polypeptide(L)'
;MSAAAERTDPAGYFHNDDNHEDVKLCSIEAKAAIAEVGFGVKEICLASSSLPFTDTLAYLNLTTLEGESMCVEISVKGFCPVGSS
;
A
#
# COMPACT_ATOMS: atom_id res chain seq x y z
N MET A 1 -27.11 -32.79 -17.78
CA MET A 1 -25.71 -32.77 -17.31
C MET A 1 -24.87 -32.38 -18.50
N SER A 2 -24.48 -31.10 -18.60
CA SER A 2 -23.73 -30.60 -19.76
C SER A 2 -22.39 -30.09 -19.27
N ALA A 3 -21.32 -30.78 -19.65
CA ALA A 3 -19.95 -30.32 -19.47
C ALA A 3 -19.63 -29.35 -20.61
N ALA A 4 -19.34 -28.09 -20.27
CA ALA A 4 -18.74 -27.16 -21.22
C ALA A 4 -17.23 -27.43 -21.22
N ALA A 5 -16.68 -27.72 -22.40
CA ALA A 5 -15.26 -27.99 -22.58
C ALA A 5 -14.44 -26.72 -22.29
N GLU A 6 -13.64 -26.82 -21.24
CA GLU A 6 -12.67 -25.85 -20.75
C GLU A 6 -11.62 -25.58 -21.85
N ARG A 7 -11.53 -24.32 -22.31
CA ARG A 7 -10.49 -23.91 -23.25
C ARG A 7 -9.32 -23.31 -22.47
N THR A 8 -8.24 -24.08 -22.40
CA THR A 8 -6.99 -23.70 -21.74
C THR A 8 -6.14 -22.88 -22.71
N ASP A 9 -5.78 -21.66 -22.33
CA ASP A 9 -4.73 -20.90 -23.01
C ASP A 9 -3.35 -21.52 -22.73
N PRO A 10 -2.41 -21.51 -23.70
CA PRO A 10 -1.12 -22.18 -23.60
C PRO A 10 -0.17 -21.61 -22.54
N ALA A 11 -0.56 -20.53 -21.86
CA ALA A 11 0.20 -19.89 -20.78
C ALA A 11 -0.32 -20.19 -19.37
N GLY A 12 -1.40 -20.96 -19.20
CA GLY A 12 -1.87 -21.40 -17.88
C GLY A 12 -2.31 -20.28 -16.92
N TYR A 13 -2.62 -19.09 -17.44
CA TYR A 13 -3.18 -18.00 -16.63
C TYR A 13 -4.70 -18.05 -16.65
N PHE A 14 -5.29 -18.37 -15.50
CA PHE A 14 -6.73 -18.26 -15.27
C PHE A 14 -7.11 -16.78 -15.23
N HIS A 15 -7.82 -16.29 -16.25
CA HIS A 15 -8.56 -15.03 -16.13
C HIS A 15 -9.89 -15.33 -15.44
N ASN A 16 -9.93 -15.15 -14.13
CA ASN A 16 -11.21 -15.04 -13.44
C ASN A 16 -11.76 -13.64 -13.76
N ASP A 17 -12.81 -13.60 -14.58
CA ASP A 17 -13.70 -12.44 -14.72
C ASP A 17 -14.51 -12.34 -13.42
N ASP A 18 -13.84 -11.93 -12.35
CA ASP A 18 -14.45 -11.64 -11.05
C ASP A 18 -14.08 -10.21 -10.72
N ASN A 19 -15.07 -9.42 -10.31
CA ASN A 19 -14.98 -8.00 -10.03
C ASN A 19 -14.21 -7.77 -8.71
N HIS A 20 -12.97 -8.27 -8.65
CA HIS A 20 -12.08 -8.15 -7.53
C HIS A 20 -11.50 -6.73 -7.59
N GLU A 21 -12.23 -5.77 -7.03
CA GLU A 21 -11.57 -4.55 -6.59
C GLU A 21 -10.45 -5.01 -5.66
N ASP A 22 -9.20 -4.97 -6.13
CA ASP A 22 -8.04 -5.24 -5.30
C ASP A 22 -8.17 -4.36 -4.06
N VAL A 23 -8.58 -4.96 -2.94
CA VAL A 23 -8.79 -4.24 -1.70
C VAL A 23 -7.41 -3.77 -1.27
N LYS A 24 -7.07 -2.52 -1.63
CA LYS A 24 -5.78 -1.91 -1.30
C LYS A 24 -5.74 -1.67 0.20
N LEU A 25 -5.18 -2.63 0.93
CA LEU A 25 -5.01 -2.56 2.38
C LEU A 25 -3.92 -1.55 2.72
N CYS A 26 -4.29 -0.28 2.92
CA CYS A 26 -3.36 0.81 3.24
C CYS A 26 -2.53 0.52 4.50
N SER A 27 -3.08 -0.25 5.44
CA SER A 27 -2.39 -0.75 6.64
C SER A 27 -1.22 -1.70 6.31
N ILE A 28 -1.34 -2.50 5.26
CA ILE A 28 -0.29 -3.41 4.77
C ILE A 28 0.72 -2.62 3.93
N GLU A 29 0.25 -1.76 3.03
CA GLU A 29 1.10 -0.89 2.20
C GLU A 29 2.02 -0.01 3.07
N ALA A 30 1.52 0.55 4.17
CA ALA A 30 2.30 1.34 5.11
C ALA A 30 3.47 0.55 5.72
N LYS A 31 3.23 -0.71 6.11
CA LYS A 31 4.25 -1.59 6.69
C LYS A 31 5.25 -2.05 5.63
N ALA A 32 4.77 -2.38 4.43
CA ALA A 32 5.60 -2.74 3.30
C ALA A 32 6.54 -1.58 2.91
N ALA A 33 6.00 -0.36 2.79
CA ALA A 33 6.79 0.83 2.50
C ALA A 33 7.92 1.05 3.52
N ILE A 34 7.64 0.95 4.83
CA ILE A 34 8.68 1.04 5.88
C ILE A 34 9.78 -0.02 5.65
N ALA A 35 9.40 -1.27 5.40
CA ALA A 35 10.34 -2.37 5.23
C ALA A 35 11.19 -2.25 3.94
N GLU A 36 10.58 -1.77 2.85
CA GLU A 36 11.22 -1.70 1.54
C GLU A 36 12.13 -0.49 1.39
N VAL A 37 11.72 0.69 1.88
CA VAL A 37 12.48 1.94 1.66
C VAL A 37 13.17 2.47 2.91
N GLY A 38 13.03 1.80 4.05
CA GLY A 38 13.65 2.23 5.31
C GLY A 38 15.16 2.39 5.26
N PHE A 39 15.85 1.70 4.34
CA PHE A 39 17.29 1.86 4.14
C PHE A 39 17.68 3.19 3.47
N GLY A 40 16.75 3.84 2.76
CA GLY A 40 17.01 5.03 1.95
C GLY A 40 16.77 6.35 2.68
N VAL A 41 16.46 6.29 3.98
CA VAL A 41 15.98 7.42 4.78
C VAL A 41 16.64 7.39 6.15
N LYS A 42 16.61 8.51 6.86
CA LYS A 42 17.13 8.58 8.23
C LYS A 42 16.20 7.84 9.19
N GLU A 43 14.90 8.00 8.97
CA GLU A 43 13.84 7.35 9.72
C GLU A 43 12.57 7.25 8.86
N ILE A 44 11.86 6.13 8.96
CA ILE A 44 10.48 6.00 8.50
C ILE A 44 9.73 5.10 9.47
N CYS A 45 8.57 5.54 9.92
CA CYS A 45 7.78 4.83 10.91
C CYS A 45 6.28 5.14 10.77
N LEU A 46 5.45 4.30 11.38
CA LEU A 46 4.02 4.62 11.51
C LEU A 46 3.86 5.92 12.29
N ALA A 47 2.93 6.76 11.86
CA ALA A 47 2.62 7.98 12.58
C ALA A 47 1.94 7.68 13.93
N SER A 48 1.73 8.73 14.73
CA SER A 48 1.15 8.65 16.08
C SER A 48 -0.12 7.77 16.12
N SER A 49 -0.31 7.03 17.21
CA SER A 49 -1.53 6.25 17.47
C SER A 49 -2.81 7.10 17.54
N SER A 50 -2.67 8.43 17.61
CA SER A 50 -3.78 9.38 17.48
C SER A 50 -4.29 9.56 16.05
N LEU A 51 -3.55 9.07 15.05
CA LEU A 51 -3.94 9.13 13.64
C LEU A 51 -4.55 7.79 13.16
N PRO A 52 -5.47 7.82 12.19
CA PRO A 52 -6.06 6.60 11.64
C PRO A 52 -5.03 5.63 11.08
N PHE A 53 -5.20 4.35 11.40
CA PHE A 53 -4.46 3.25 10.81
C PHE A 53 -5.42 2.11 10.49
N THR A 54 -5.96 2.14 9.27
CA THR A 54 -7.03 1.26 8.79
C THR A 54 -6.71 0.78 7.38
N ASP A 55 -7.55 -0.08 6.83
CA ASP A 55 -7.35 -0.63 5.49
C ASP A 55 -7.53 0.41 4.37
N THR A 56 -8.15 1.55 4.63
CA THR A 56 -8.38 2.60 3.62
C THR A 56 -7.56 3.87 3.85
N LEU A 57 -6.92 3.99 5.02
CA LEU A 57 -6.20 5.19 5.42
C LEU A 57 -5.13 4.84 6.46
N ALA A 58 -3.90 5.25 6.21
CA ALA A 58 -2.78 5.16 7.14
C ALA A 58 -1.89 6.40 7.04
N TYR A 59 -1.08 6.65 8.07
CA TYR A 59 -0.12 7.76 8.08
C TYR A 59 1.28 7.26 8.45
N LEU A 60 2.29 7.80 7.79
CA LEU A 60 3.71 7.58 8.07
C LEU A 60 4.38 8.90 8.44
N ASN A 61 5.38 8.82 9.30
CA ASN A 61 6.36 9.89 9.45
C ASN A 61 7.65 9.46 8.76
N LEU A 62 8.24 10.37 8.01
CA LEU A 62 9.45 10.19 7.23
C LEU A 62 10.44 11.31 7.57
N THR A 63 11.69 10.94 7.85
CA THR A 63 12.83 11.86 7.93
C THR A 63 13.83 11.50 6.84
N THR A 64 14.07 12.41 5.89
CA THR A 64 15.04 12.21 4.81
C THR A 64 16.47 12.23 5.33
N LEU A 65 17.44 11.78 4.53
CA LEU A 65 18.85 11.79 4.91
C LEU A 65 19.38 13.21 5.17
N GLU A 66 18.82 14.19 4.45
CA GLU A 66 19.07 15.63 4.60
C GLU A 66 18.48 16.20 5.89
N GLY A 67 17.60 15.44 6.57
CA GLY A 67 16.97 15.82 7.83
C GLY A 67 15.60 16.49 7.67
N GLU A 68 15.04 16.54 6.47
CA GLU A 68 13.69 17.06 6.25
C GLU A 68 12.66 16.04 6.75
N SER A 69 11.66 16.51 7.50
CA SER A 69 10.63 15.66 8.12
C SER A 69 9.25 15.96 7.55
N MET A 70 8.51 14.90 7.22
CA MET A 70 7.16 15.01 6.67
C MET A 70 6.24 13.90 7.17
N CYS A 71 4.96 14.24 7.27
CA CYS A 71 3.87 13.29 7.48
C CYS A 71 3.24 12.95 6.13
N VAL A 72 3.12 11.66 5.83
CA VAL A 72 2.60 11.14 4.56
C VAL A 72 1.32 10.37 4.83
N GLU A 73 0.23 10.77 4.18
CA GLU A 73 -1.01 10.02 4.10
C GLU A 73 -0.89 8.92 3.04
N ILE A 74 -1.41 7.74 3.36
CA ILE A 74 -1.60 6.62 2.44
C ILE A 74 -3.09 6.36 2.36
N SER A 75 -3.64 6.49 1.15
CA SER A 75 -5.05 6.19 0.85
C SER A 75 -5.19 5.61 -0.55
N VAL A 76 -6.44 5.40 -0.99
CA VAL A 76 -6.73 5.01 -2.38
C VAL A 76 -6.16 5.97 -3.44
N LYS A 77 -5.81 7.20 -3.03
CA LYS A 77 -5.16 8.21 -3.89
C LYS A 77 -3.64 8.00 -4.04
N GLY A 78 -3.05 7.05 -3.30
CA GLY A 78 -1.61 6.85 -3.22
C GLY A 78 -1.00 7.51 -1.99
N PHE A 79 0.26 7.97 -2.12
CA PHE A 79 1.05 8.59 -1.07
C PHE A 79 1.01 10.12 -1.21
N CYS A 80 0.58 10.83 -0.17
CA CYS A 80 0.44 12.28 -0.20
C CYS A 80 1.08 12.93 1.03
N PRO A 81 2.07 13.84 0.88
CA PRO A 81 2.56 14.64 1.99
C PRO A 81 1.45 15.58 2.51
N VAL A 82 1.14 15.51 3.80
CA VAL A 82 0.05 16.25 4.44
C VAL A 82 0.51 17.19 5.56
N GLY A 83 1.78 17.13 5.94
CA GLY A 83 2.37 18.02 6.93
C GLY A 83 3.89 17.95 6.93
N SER A 84 4.51 19.03 7.40
CA SER A 84 5.95 19.15 7.65
C SER A 84 6.14 19.69 9.07
N SER A 85 7.22 19.26 9.73
CA SER A 85 7.62 19.74 11.07
C SER A 85 8.86 20.62 11.02
#